data_AF-A0A449ASK2-F1
#
_entry.id   AF-A0A449ASK2-F1
#
_cell.length_a   1.000
_cell.length_b   1.000
_cell.length_c   1.000
_cell.angle_alpha   90.00
_cell.angle_beta   90.00
_cell.angle_gamma   90.00
#
_symmetry.space_group_name_H-M   'P 1'
#
loop_
_entity.id
_entity.type
_entity.pdbx_description
1 polymer ?
#
loop_
_entity_poly.entity_id
_entity_poly.type
_entity_poly.pdbx_seq_one_letter_code
_entity_poly.pdbx_strand_id
1 'polypeptide(L)'
;MLKQWSWDVKLQTAISNIEVNNEPTTQLMYYIKYKVQETNEDLIVATVRTETLLSDVAIVYNPKDKKYLKYKGMHVIHPLTKKVLPIIAEWICWPKFWYWINETFCSCGSGYRYNKKIRIRN
;
A
#
# COMPACT_ATOMS: atom_id res chain seq x y z
N MET A 1 -7.87 -23.70 -0.03
CA MET A 1 -6.91 -22.64 0.39
C MET A 1 -6.42 -21.93 -0.86
N LEU A 2 -6.82 -20.68 -1.09
CA LEU A 2 -6.44 -19.92 -2.30
C LEU A 2 -5.15 -19.13 -2.03
N LYS A 3 -4.19 -19.21 -2.96
CA LYS A 3 -2.90 -18.52 -2.90
C LYS A 3 -2.86 -17.42 -3.96
N GLN A 4 -2.33 -16.26 -3.62
CA GLN A 4 -2.14 -15.17 -4.58
C GLN A 4 -1.10 -15.57 -5.63
N TRP A 5 -1.37 -15.21 -6.89
CA TRP A 5 -0.61 -15.60 -8.07
C TRP A 5 -0.31 -14.36 -8.93
N SER A 6 0.82 -14.37 -9.64
CA SER A 6 1.15 -13.29 -10.57
C SER A 6 0.40 -13.53 -11.87
N TRP A 7 -0.38 -12.55 -12.33
CA TRP A 7 -1.17 -12.64 -13.56
C TRP A 7 -0.56 -11.80 -14.67
N ASP A 8 -0.48 -12.36 -15.88
CA ASP A 8 -0.19 -11.61 -17.10
C ASP A 8 -1.47 -11.32 -17.87
N VAL A 9 -1.70 -10.03 -18.13
CA VAL A 9 -2.87 -9.54 -18.88
C VAL A 9 -2.78 -9.94 -20.35
N LYS A 10 -1.58 -10.09 -20.92
CA LYS A 10 -1.40 -10.40 -22.35
C LYS A 10 -1.63 -11.87 -22.66
N LEU A 11 -0.97 -12.74 -21.91
CA LEU A 11 -1.08 -14.19 -22.10
C LEU A 11 -2.28 -14.80 -21.38
N GLN A 12 -2.94 -14.06 -20.48
CA GLN A 12 -4.06 -14.53 -19.67
C GLN A 12 -3.71 -15.82 -18.91
N THR A 13 -2.49 -15.89 -18.36
CA THR A 13 -1.99 -17.06 -17.64
C THR A 13 -1.33 -16.68 -16.32
N ALA A 14 -1.31 -17.66 -15.40
CA ALA A 14 -0.58 -17.57 -14.15
C ALA A 14 0.92 -17.76 -14.42
N ILE A 15 1.73 -16.83 -13.92
CA ILE A 15 3.19 -16.83 -14.12
C ILE A 15 3.91 -17.10 -12.80
N SER A 16 4.95 -17.92 -12.86
CA SER A 16 5.77 -18.25 -11.70
C SER A 16 6.68 -17.09 -11.31
N ASN A 17 7.06 -16.96 -10.03
CA ASN A 17 7.89 -15.84 -9.58
C ASN A 17 9.25 -15.77 -10.30
N ILE A 18 9.80 -16.90 -10.78
CA ILE A 18 11.11 -16.94 -11.46
C ILE A 18 11.06 -16.45 -12.90
N GLU A 19 9.88 -16.47 -13.53
CA GLU A 19 9.63 -15.94 -14.88
C GLU A 19 9.43 -14.42 -14.87
N VAL A 20 9.24 -13.81 -13.70
CA VAL A 20 8.99 -12.38 -13.59
C VAL A 20 10.30 -11.61 -13.50
N ASN A 21 10.59 -10.82 -14.54
CA ASN A 21 11.68 -9.86 -14.52
C ASN A 21 11.20 -8.50 -13.99
N ASN A 22 12.00 -7.91 -13.10
CA ASN A 22 11.70 -6.65 -12.43
C ASN A 22 12.61 -5.55 -12.99
N GLU A 23 12.06 -4.66 -13.80
CA GLU A 23 12.81 -3.54 -14.37
C GLU A 23 12.50 -2.25 -13.58
N PRO A 24 13.51 -1.46 -13.18
CA PRO A 24 13.26 -0.18 -12.53
C PRO A 24 12.59 0.77 -13.53
N THR A 25 11.52 1.43 -13.10
CA THR A 25 10.80 2.40 -13.94
C THR A 25 10.46 3.61 -13.08
N THR A 26 10.57 4.80 -13.66
CA THR A 26 10.15 6.04 -13.01
C THR A 26 8.62 6.11 -12.97
N GLN A 27 8.08 6.33 -11.77
CA GLN A 27 6.65 6.46 -11.52
C GLN A 27 6.37 7.72 -10.71
N LEU A 28 5.17 8.27 -10.87
CA LEU A 28 4.71 9.41 -10.08
C LEU A 28 4.28 8.91 -8.70
N MET A 29 4.72 9.61 -7.65
CA MET A 29 4.24 9.40 -6.28
C MET A 29 3.10 10.38 -6.00
N TYR A 30 1.95 9.84 -5.60
CA TYR A 30 0.79 10.64 -5.22
C TYR A 30 0.72 10.78 -3.71
N TYR A 31 0.25 11.94 -3.24
CA TYR A 31 0.00 12.22 -1.83
C TYR A 31 -1.48 12.52 -1.62
N ILE A 32 -2.11 11.76 -0.74
CA ILE A 32 -3.56 11.76 -0.56
C ILE A 32 -3.85 12.07 0.90
N LYS A 33 -4.81 12.98 1.11
CA LYS A 33 -5.23 13.41 2.44
C LYS A 33 -6.42 12.58 2.89
N TYR A 34 -6.30 12.02 4.08
CA TYR A 34 -7.38 11.36 4.79
C TYR A 34 -7.70 12.12 6.07
N LYS A 35 -8.97 12.20 6.45
CA LYS A 35 -9.38 12.93 7.66
C LYS A 35 -9.52 12.00 8.84
N VAL A 36 -8.88 12.31 9.96
CA VAL A 36 -9.07 11.59 11.22
C VAL A 36 -10.39 12.00 11.84
N GLN A 37 -11.22 11.02 12.22
CA GLN A 37 -12.57 11.27 12.71
C GLN A 37 -12.58 11.96 14.09
N GLU A 38 -11.67 11.58 14.98
CA GLU A 38 -11.64 12.09 16.35
C GLU A 38 -11.03 13.50 16.46
N THR A 39 -9.96 13.76 15.69
CA THR A 39 -9.17 15.00 15.80
C THR A 39 -9.39 15.97 14.65
N ASN A 40 -10.14 15.57 13.60
CA ASN A 40 -10.28 16.31 12.33
C ASN A 40 -8.94 16.70 11.68
N GLU A 41 -7.84 16.06 12.08
CA GLU A 41 -6.52 16.26 11.47
C GLU A 41 -6.46 15.59 10.10
N ASP A 42 -5.69 16.18 9.19
CA ASP A 42 -5.39 15.58 7.89
C ASP A 42 -4.16 14.65 8.01
N LEU A 43 -4.35 13.38 7.71
CA LEU A 43 -3.29 12.38 7.57
C LEU A 43 -2.90 12.27 6.09
N ILE A 44 -1.60 12.44 5.79
CA ILE A 44 -1.08 12.36 4.42
C ILE A 44 -0.54 10.95 4.17
N VAL A 45 -1.06 10.31 3.15
CA VAL A 45 -0.66 9.00 2.66
C VAL A 45 0.04 9.15 1.31
N ALA A 46 1.21 8.51 1.13
CA ALA A 46 1.83 8.42 -0.18
C ALA A 46 1.54 7.08 -0.85
N THR A 47 1.14 7.08 -2.13
CA THR A 47 0.94 5.86 -2.92
C THR A 47 1.26 6.10 -4.39
N VAL A 48 1.73 5.05 -5.07
CA VAL A 48 1.86 5.01 -6.54
C VAL A 48 0.67 4.32 -7.21
N ARG A 49 -0.16 3.60 -6.45
CA ARG A 49 -1.33 2.86 -6.94
C ARG A 49 -2.60 3.56 -6.49
N THR A 50 -3.03 4.55 -7.27
CA THR A 50 -4.30 5.26 -7.00
C THR A 50 -5.52 4.36 -7.24
N GLU A 51 -5.39 3.34 -8.09
CA GLU A 51 -6.46 2.37 -8.40
C GLU A 51 -6.83 1.49 -7.20
N THR A 52 -5.86 1.14 -6.34
CA THR A 52 -6.11 0.27 -5.18
C THR A 52 -6.73 1.01 -4.00
N LEU A 53 -6.76 2.34 -4.04
CA LEU A 53 -7.30 3.19 -2.97
C LEU A 53 -8.74 2.86 -2.63
N LEU A 54 -9.57 2.55 -3.64
CA LEU A 54 -10.97 2.21 -3.44
C LEU A 54 -11.18 0.94 -2.60
N SER A 55 -10.16 0.09 -2.51
CA SER A 55 -10.19 -1.17 -1.79
C SER A 55 -9.47 -1.10 -0.43
N ASP A 56 -9.14 0.11 0.05
CA ASP A 56 -8.52 0.28 1.36
C ASP A 56 -9.47 -0.21 2.48
N VAL A 57 -8.93 -1.02 3.39
CA VAL A 57 -9.69 -1.57 4.55
C VAL A 57 -9.17 -1.03 5.87
N ALA A 58 -7.86 -0.77 5.97
CA ALA A 58 -7.26 -0.20 7.18
C ALA A 58 -6.00 0.60 6.83
N ILE A 59 -5.70 1.56 7.69
CA ILE A 59 -4.49 2.37 7.63
C ILE A 59 -3.51 1.80 8.65
N VAL A 60 -2.29 1.51 8.22
CA VAL A 60 -1.27 0.89 9.07
C VAL A 60 -0.12 1.85 9.31
N TYR A 61 0.36 1.92 10.55
CA TYR A 61 1.55 2.70 10.90
C TYR A 61 2.53 1.89 11.76
N ASN A 62 3.78 2.35 11.82
CA ASN A 62 4.82 1.74 12.63
C ASN A 62 4.75 2.21 14.10
N PRO A 63 4.64 1.32 15.10
CA PRO A 63 4.58 1.70 16.50
C PRO A 63 5.88 2.32 17.05
N LYS A 64 7.04 2.14 16.38
CA LYS A 64 8.30 2.77 16.81
C LYS A 64 8.35 4.27 16.50
N ASP A 65 7.52 4.74 15.57
CA ASP A 65 7.54 6.13 15.13
C ASP A 65 6.68 7.01 16.05
N LYS A 66 7.37 7.76 16.93
CA LYS A 66 6.74 8.63 17.94
C LYS A 66 5.70 9.61 17.38
N LYS A 67 5.85 10.03 16.12
CA LYS A 67 4.93 10.97 15.45
C LYS A 67 3.52 10.39 15.28
N TYR A 68 3.40 9.09 15.06
CA TYR A 68 2.12 8.44 14.75
C TYR A 68 1.50 7.71 15.94
N LEU A 69 2.20 7.63 17.07
CA LEU A 69 1.68 7.02 18.30
C LEU A 69 0.36 7.63 18.77
N LYS A 70 0.13 8.92 18.49
CA LYS A 70 -1.10 9.62 18.83
C LYS A 70 -2.34 9.08 18.10
N TYR A 71 -2.17 8.36 16.99
CA TYR A 71 -3.25 7.81 16.18
C TYR A 71 -3.66 6.38 16.57
N LYS A 72 -3.15 5.86 17.69
CA LYS A 72 -3.47 4.51 18.15
C LYS A 72 -4.96 4.39 18.51
N GLY A 73 -5.67 3.50 17.82
CA GLY A 73 -7.11 3.26 18.07
C GLY A 73 -8.03 4.36 17.54
N MET A 74 -7.49 5.30 16.76
CA MET A 74 -8.27 6.31 16.06
C MET A 74 -8.82 5.74 14.73
N HIS A 75 -9.75 6.48 14.14
CA HIS A 75 -10.39 6.12 12.89
C HIS A 75 -10.21 7.22 11.84
N VAL A 76 -10.20 6.80 10.59
CA VAL A 76 -9.98 7.68 9.45
C VAL A 76 -11.13 7.56 8.47
N ILE A 77 -11.58 8.70 7.96
CA ILE A 77 -12.61 8.77 6.94
C ILE A 77 -11.93 8.73 5.58
N HIS A 78 -12.30 7.73 4.78
CA HIS A 78 -11.83 7.60 3.42
C HIS A 78 -12.36 8.77 2.55
N PRO A 79 -11.51 9.47 1.78
CA PRO A 79 -11.91 10.69 1.05
C PRO A 79 -12.99 10.46 -0.02
N LEU A 80 -12.89 9.35 -0.77
CA LEU A 80 -13.87 9.01 -1.82
C LEU A 80 -15.09 8.26 -1.30
N THR A 81 -14.89 7.15 -0.58
CA THR A 81 -15.98 6.26 -0.16
C THR A 81 -16.68 6.72 1.14
N LYS A 82 -16.12 7.69 1.86
CA LYS A 82 -16.59 8.18 3.18
C LYS A 82 -16.74 7.07 4.24
N LYS A 83 -16.13 5.91 4.00
CA LYS A 83 -16.10 4.80 4.95
C LYS A 83 -15.12 5.13 6.08
N VAL A 84 -15.45 4.65 7.27
CA VAL A 84 -14.58 4.72 8.44
C VAL A 84 -13.62 3.54 8.39
N LEU A 85 -12.32 3.83 8.42
CA LEU A 85 -11.23 2.86 8.39
C LEU A 85 -10.49 2.88 9.74
N PRO A 86 -10.19 1.71 10.33
CA PRO A 86 -9.38 1.64 11.54
C PRO A 86 -7.91 1.93 11.25
N ILE A 87 -7.23 2.54 12.23
CA ILE A 87 -5.78 2.69 12.25
C ILE A 87 -5.15 1.58 13.08
N ILE A 88 -4.26 0.78 12.47
CA ILE A 88 -3.62 -0.39 13.07
C ILE A 88 -2.11 -0.15 13.19
N ALA A 89 -1.52 -0.55 14.32
CA ALA A 89 -0.08 -0.48 14.53
C ALA A 89 0.58 -1.83 14.21
N GLU A 90 1.50 -1.87 13.24
CA GLU A 90 2.21 -3.10 12.83
C GLU A 90 3.72 -2.87 12.73
N TRP A 91 4.50 -3.87 13.15
CA TRP A 91 5.96 -3.79 13.23
C TRP A 91 6.67 -3.97 11.89
N ILE A 92 6.00 -4.57 10.90
CA ILE A 92 6.58 -4.87 9.59
C ILE A 92 6.71 -3.63 8.71
N CYS A 93 6.09 -2.52 9.10
CA CYS A 93 6.22 -1.24 8.45
C CYS A 93 7.63 -0.67 8.71
N TRP A 94 8.57 -0.95 7.80
CA TRP A 94 9.95 -0.50 7.93
C TRP A 94 10.05 1.04 7.78
N PRO A 95 10.72 1.74 8.72
CA PRO A 95 10.76 3.20 8.78
C PRO A 95 11.61 3.87 7.67
N LYS A 96 12.33 3.09 6.84
CA LYS A 96 13.28 3.62 5.84
C LYS A 96 12.62 4.21 4.59
N PHE A 97 11.30 4.08 4.44
CA PHE A 97 10.57 4.68 3.32
C PHE A 97 9.54 5.68 3.85
N TRP A 98 9.72 6.95 3.50
CA TRP A 98 8.90 8.07 3.96
C TRP A 98 7.45 7.90 3.44
N TYR A 99 6.49 7.87 4.37
CA TYR A 99 5.02 7.82 4.22
C TYR A 99 4.43 6.60 3.48
N TRP A 100 4.49 5.41 4.08
CA TRP A 100 3.60 4.32 3.70
C TRP A 100 2.48 4.18 4.72
N ILE A 101 1.28 4.62 4.34
CA ILE A 101 0.07 4.34 5.10
C ILE A 101 -1.02 3.97 4.09
N ASN A 102 -0.83 2.86 3.38
CA ASN A 102 -1.92 2.13 2.71
C ASN A 102 -1.37 0.81 2.14
N GLU A 103 -1.78 -0.29 2.76
CA GLU A 103 -2.22 -1.54 2.13
C GLU A 103 -2.51 -2.52 3.28
N THR A 104 -3.76 -2.96 3.42
CA THR A 104 -4.19 -4.08 4.28
C THR A 104 -3.55 -5.42 3.85
N PHE A 105 -2.70 -5.41 2.83
CA PHE A 105 -1.90 -6.54 2.39
C PHE A 105 -0.42 -6.14 2.44
N CYS A 106 0.22 -6.45 3.55
CA CYS A 106 1.68 -6.42 3.63
C CYS A 106 2.24 -7.55 2.76
N SER A 107 2.25 -7.36 1.44
CA SER A 107 3.19 -8.08 0.59
C SER A 107 4.54 -7.39 0.81
N CYS A 108 5.28 -7.91 1.80
CA CYS A 108 6.64 -7.51 2.10
C CYS A 108 7.52 -7.78 0.86
N GLY A 109 7.57 -6.81 -0.05
CA GLY A 109 8.48 -6.73 -1.17
C GLY A 109 9.10 -5.35 -1.16
N SER A 110 10.34 -5.27 -0.67
CA SER A 110 11.34 -4.21 -0.85
C SER A 110 10.88 -2.96 -1.62
N GLY A 111 10.99 -1.79 -0.97
CA GLY A 111 10.53 -0.45 -1.40
C GLY A 111 11.13 0.15 -2.68
N TYR A 112 11.27 -0.62 -3.74
CA TYR A 112 11.30 -0.15 -5.12
C TYR A 112 10.24 -0.95 -5.86
N ARG A 113 9.08 -0.35 -6.19
CA ARG A 113 8.08 -1.03 -7.02
C ARG A 113 8.59 -1.00 -8.46
N TYR A 114 9.31 -2.06 -8.83
CA TYR A 114 9.64 -2.40 -10.20
C TYR A 114 8.35 -2.49 -11.02
N ASN A 115 8.38 -1.96 -12.24
CA ASN A 115 7.32 -2.25 -13.17
C ASN A 115 7.49 -3.73 -13.55
N LYS A 116 6.49 -4.57 -13.26
CA LYS A 116 6.46 -5.96 -13.78
C LYS A 116 6.18 -5.87 -15.27
N LYS A 117 7.21 -5.52 -16.04
CA LYS A 117 7.19 -5.77 -17.47
C LYS A 117 7.42 -7.27 -17.62
N ILE A 118 6.32 -8.02 -17.62
CA ILE A 118 6.35 -9.46 -17.82
C ILE A 118 6.90 -9.66 -19.24
N ARG A 119 8.17 -10.05 -19.28
CA ARG A 119 8.86 -10.45 -20.49
C ARG A 119 9.10 -11.94 -20.32
N ILE A 120 8.21 -12.74 -20.91
CA ILE A 120 8.34 -14.19 -20.91
C ILE A 120 9.69 -14.51 -21.55
N ARG A 121 10.56 -15.22 -20.82
CA ARG A 121 11.71 -15.87 -21.42
C ARG A 121 11.16 -17.03 -22.25
N ASN A 122 11.26 -16.93 -23.57
CA ASN A 122 11.19 -18.12 -24.42
C ASN A 122 12.41 -19.00 -24.15
#